data_AF-A0A258KZ72-F1
#
_entry.id   AF-A0A258KZ72-F1
#
_cell.length_a   1.000
_cell.length_b   1.000
_cell.length_c   1.000
_cell.angle_alpha   90.00
_cell.angle_beta   90.00
_cell.angle_gamma   90.00
#
_symmetry.space_group_name_H-M   'P 1'
#
loop_
_entity.id
_entity.type
_entity.pdbx_description
1 polymer ?
#
loop_
_entity_poly.entity_id
_entity_poly.type
_entity_poly.pdbx_seq_one_letter_code
_entity_poly.pdbx_strand_id
1 'polypeptide(L)'
;MNVQTTIKAVAETISTGSIPGSRKVYQAGELFPDIRVPFREVAVHPSANEPPVTVYDPSGPYSDPTVTIDIEKGLERTREAFVVARGDVEVVAQPRAVKPEDNGFAQGKHLAPQFPAVGRTIYRGKPGALITQYEYANAGKITAEMEYVAIRENLRREQDRPCVRDGDDFGASIPDFVTPEFVRQEVARGRAIIPANINHGELEPMAIGRNFLVKINANIGNSAVLSTVADEVDKLVWATRWGADTVMDLST
;
A
#
# COMPACT_ATOMS: atom_id res chain seq x y z
N MET A 1 5.87 29.43 23.87
CA MET A 1 7.08 28.62 23.61
C MET A 1 6.79 27.83 22.35
N ASN A 2 7.30 28.30 21.21
CA ASN A 2 6.98 27.76 19.89
C ASN A 2 8.07 26.76 19.50
N VAL A 3 7.72 25.49 19.45
CA VAL A 3 8.57 24.48 18.85
C VAL A 3 8.25 24.52 17.34
N GLN A 4 9.12 25.17 16.56
CA GLN A 4 9.37 24.66 15.21
C GLN A 4 9.90 23.25 15.42
N THR A 5 9.01 22.27 15.45
CA THR A 5 9.39 20.87 15.52
C THR A 5 10.08 20.60 14.20
N THR A 6 11.42 20.66 14.22
CA THR A 6 12.24 20.23 13.11
C THR A 6 11.88 18.78 12.79
N ILE A 7 11.95 18.41 11.51
CA ILE A 7 11.62 17.06 11.04
C ILE A 7 12.39 15.97 11.83
N LYS A 8 13.56 16.34 12.36
CA LYS A 8 14.36 15.54 13.31
C LYS A 8 13.58 15.01 14.52
N ALA A 9 12.64 15.78 15.07
CA ALA A 9 11.79 15.35 16.19
C ALA A 9 10.67 14.38 15.76
N VAL A 10 10.36 14.29 14.47
CA VAL A 10 9.35 13.36 13.92
C VAL A 10 9.91 11.95 13.75
N ALA A 11 11.19 11.85 13.33
CA ALA A 11 11.89 10.57 13.28
C ALA A 11 11.97 9.90 14.67
N GLU A 12 11.90 10.69 15.75
CA GLU A 12 11.88 10.21 17.13
C GLU A 12 10.48 9.78 17.62
N THR A 13 9.39 10.20 16.96
CA THR A 13 8.01 9.91 17.39
C THR A 13 7.32 8.79 16.63
N ILE A 14 7.68 8.54 15.36
CA ILE A 14 7.00 7.52 14.55
C ILE A 14 7.27 6.10 15.05
N SER A 15 6.20 5.35 15.29
CA SER A 15 6.29 3.98 15.80
C SER A 15 6.77 2.99 14.73
N THR A 16 8.08 2.78 14.66
CA THR A 16 8.76 1.86 13.72
C THR A 16 9.25 0.59 14.41
N GLY A 17 9.83 -0.32 13.62
CA GLY A 17 10.39 -1.59 14.08
C GLY A 17 9.39 -2.73 14.07
N SER A 18 9.90 -3.95 14.23
CA SER A 18 9.11 -5.18 14.14
C SER A 18 7.87 -5.13 15.03
N ILE A 19 6.74 -5.64 14.53
CA ILE A 19 5.53 -5.81 15.33
C ILE A 19 5.79 -6.91 16.38
N PRO A 20 5.52 -6.66 17.68
CA PRO A 20 5.88 -7.59 18.75
C PRO A 20 5.43 -9.03 18.51
N GLY A 21 6.34 -9.99 18.74
CA GLY A 21 6.08 -11.41 18.52
C GLY A 21 6.08 -11.87 17.06
N SER A 22 6.42 -10.99 16.12
CA SER A 22 6.45 -11.31 14.69
C SER A 22 7.69 -10.76 13.98
N ARG A 23 7.93 -11.24 12.76
CA ARG A 23 8.97 -10.71 11.87
C ARG A 23 8.40 -10.47 10.47
N LYS A 24 8.88 -9.40 9.81
CA LYS A 24 8.57 -9.14 8.40
C LYS A 24 9.18 -10.24 7.52
N VAL A 25 8.41 -10.68 6.53
CA VAL A 25 8.82 -11.66 5.52
C VAL A 25 8.22 -11.28 4.17
N TYR A 26 8.89 -11.69 3.10
CA TYR A 26 8.48 -11.39 1.74
C TYR A 26 8.37 -12.67 0.92
N GLN A 27 7.37 -12.73 0.04
CA GLN A 27 7.29 -13.71 -1.04
C GLN A 27 7.58 -13.03 -2.38
N ALA A 28 8.41 -13.65 -3.22
CA ALA A 28 8.70 -13.14 -4.55
C ALA A 28 7.55 -13.44 -5.54
N GLY A 29 7.41 -12.62 -6.58
CA GLY A 29 6.55 -12.92 -7.72
C GLY A 29 7.12 -14.02 -8.62
N GLU A 30 6.26 -14.67 -9.40
CA GLU A 30 6.63 -15.66 -10.42
C GLU A 30 6.60 -15.04 -11.82
N LEU A 31 5.50 -14.35 -12.16
CA LEU A 31 5.32 -13.62 -13.42
C LEU A 31 6.16 -12.33 -13.44
N PHE A 32 6.29 -11.67 -12.29
CA PHE A 32 7.09 -10.47 -12.09
C PHE A 32 8.10 -10.70 -10.96
N PRO A 33 9.29 -11.28 -11.26
CA PRO A 33 10.25 -11.74 -10.24
C PRO A 33 10.81 -10.67 -9.30
N ASP A 34 10.67 -9.40 -9.65
CA ASP A 34 11.12 -8.26 -8.83
C ASP A 34 10.10 -7.87 -7.75
N ILE A 35 8.87 -8.39 -7.82
CA ILE A 35 7.86 -8.17 -6.78
C ILE A 35 8.32 -8.81 -5.46
N ARG A 36 8.12 -8.09 -4.36
CA ARG A 36 8.26 -8.60 -2.99
C ARG A 36 6.97 -8.31 -2.23
N VAL A 37 6.17 -9.35 -1.99
CA VAL A 37 4.88 -9.24 -1.30
C VAL A 37 5.07 -9.44 0.20
N PRO A 38 4.71 -8.45 1.04
CA PRO A 38 4.98 -8.46 2.47
C PRO A 38 3.94 -9.23 3.25
N PHE A 39 4.43 -9.88 4.30
CA PHE A 39 3.65 -10.44 5.38
C PHE A 39 4.42 -10.25 6.68
N ARG A 40 3.76 -10.55 7.80
CA ARG A 40 4.47 -10.88 9.03
C ARG A 40 4.22 -12.33 9.38
N GLU A 41 5.21 -13.01 9.92
CA GLU A 41 5.03 -14.35 10.45
C GLU A 41 5.24 -14.39 11.96
N VAL A 42 4.50 -15.28 12.61
CA VAL A 42 4.57 -15.56 14.04
C VAL A 42 5.03 -17.01 14.20
N ALA A 43 6.25 -17.19 14.72
CA ALA A 43 6.74 -18.51 15.06
C ALA A 43 6.04 -19.02 16.32
N VAL A 44 5.63 -20.29 16.32
CA VAL A 44 5.11 -20.96 17.51
C VAL A 44 6.25 -21.57 18.32
N HIS A 45 5.95 -22.04 19.53
CA HIS A 45 6.93 -22.77 20.32
C HIS A 45 7.39 -24.04 19.59
N PRO A 46 8.70 -24.38 19.57
CA PRO A 46 9.20 -25.54 18.82
C PRO A 46 8.52 -26.87 19.17
N SER A 47 8.11 -27.05 20.44
CA SER A 47 7.41 -28.26 20.87
C SER A 47 6.01 -28.45 20.27
N ALA A 48 5.42 -27.40 19.68
CA ALA A 48 4.13 -27.51 18.99
C ALA A 48 4.27 -28.27 17.66
N ASN A 49 5.46 -28.31 17.06
CA ASN A 49 5.71 -28.94 15.75
C ASN A 49 4.78 -28.40 14.64
N GLU A 50 4.44 -27.11 14.70
CA GLU A 50 3.63 -26.43 13.69
C GLU A 50 4.49 -25.42 12.91
N PRO A 51 4.19 -25.19 11.62
CA PRO A 51 4.85 -24.13 10.86
C PRO A 51 4.48 -22.74 11.41
N PRO A 52 5.29 -21.70 11.14
CA PRO A 52 4.93 -20.32 11.49
C PRO A 52 3.60 -19.90 10.87
N VAL A 53 2.82 -19.12 11.61
CA VAL A 53 1.57 -18.54 11.12
C VAL A 53 1.90 -17.30 10.31
N THR A 54 1.53 -17.28 9.03
CA THR A 54 1.62 -16.09 8.20
C THR A 54 0.38 -15.22 8.40
N VAL A 55 0.59 -13.92 8.59
CA VAL A 55 -0.47 -12.94 8.81
C VAL A 55 -0.34 -11.82 7.78
N TYR A 56 -1.49 -11.37 7.27
CA TYR A 56 -1.58 -10.19 6.41
C TYR A 56 -0.99 -8.97 7.15
N ASP A 57 -0.22 -8.17 6.43
CA ASP A 57 0.52 -7.06 7.05
C ASP A 57 0.53 -5.81 6.15
N PRO A 58 -0.29 -4.79 6.45
CA PRO A 58 -0.32 -3.53 5.74
C PRO A 58 0.62 -2.47 6.36
N SER A 59 1.42 -2.82 7.37
CA SER A 59 2.31 -1.86 8.06
C SER A 59 3.47 -1.32 7.20
N GLY A 60 3.64 -1.86 5.99
CA GLY A 60 4.66 -1.43 5.04
C GLY A 60 6.09 -1.58 5.57
N PRO A 61 7.03 -0.78 5.02
CA PRO A 61 8.44 -0.82 5.43
C PRO A 61 8.71 -0.40 6.88
N TYR A 62 7.76 0.26 7.55
CA TYR A 62 7.95 0.75 8.92
C TYR A 62 8.17 -0.37 9.96
N SER A 63 7.75 -1.59 9.67
CA SER A 63 7.99 -2.77 10.52
C SER A 63 9.09 -3.70 10.00
N ASP A 64 9.77 -3.34 8.91
CA ASP A 64 10.94 -4.05 8.41
C ASP A 64 12.21 -3.46 9.06
N PRO A 65 12.92 -4.21 9.93
CA PRO A 65 14.14 -3.71 10.57
C PRO A 65 15.31 -3.53 9.60
N THR A 66 15.21 -4.01 8.36
CA THR A 66 16.24 -3.85 7.34
C THR A 66 16.11 -2.56 6.53
N VAL A 67 14.96 -1.86 6.65
CA VAL A 67 14.69 -0.60 5.96
C VAL A 67 14.94 0.57 6.89
N THR A 68 15.77 1.52 6.46
CA THR A 68 15.95 2.78 7.17
C THR A 68 14.88 3.77 6.71
N ILE A 69 13.99 4.14 7.64
CA ILE A 69 12.92 5.11 7.36
C ILE A 69 13.46 6.53 7.47
N ASP A 70 13.23 7.31 6.41
CA ASP A 70 13.54 8.73 6.35
C ASP A 70 12.35 9.47 5.73
N ILE A 71 11.54 10.10 6.59
CA ILE A 71 10.33 10.80 6.15
C ILE A 71 10.62 12.06 5.34
N GLU A 72 11.85 12.58 5.35
CA GLU A 72 12.23 13.68 4.46
C GLU A 72 12.39 13.19 3.03
N LYS A 73 12.77 11.92 2.84
CA LYS A 73 12.93 11.29 1.53
C LYS A 73 11.65 10.58 1.06
N GLY A 74 10.79 10.21 2.00
CA GLY A 74 9.64 9.36 1.75
C GLY A 74 10.03 7.89 1.64
N LEU A 75 9.03 7.03 1.43
CA LEU A 75 9.26 5.59 1.22
C LEU A 75 9.83 5.33 -0.17
N GLU A 76 10.50 4.19 -0.32
CA GLU A 76 11.00 3.74 -1.61
C GLU A 76 9.85 3.50 -2.61
N ARG A 77 10.03 3.97 -3.85
CA ARG A 77 9.03 3.90 -4.92
C ARG A 77 9.09 2.56 -5.67
N THR A 78 9.03 1.46 -4.93
CA THR A 78 9.23 0.09 -5.46
C THR A 78 8.28 -0.28 -6.61
N ARG A 79 7.10 0.35 -6.69
CA ARG A 79 6.12 0.12 -7.76
C ARG A 79 6.40 0.93 -9.04
N GLU A 80 7.17 2.01 -8.99
CA GLU A 80 7.39 2.91 -10.13
C GLU A 80 7.93 2.17 -11.35
N ALA A 81 8.91 1.28 -11.17
CA ALA A 81 9.50 0.50 -12.25
C ALA A 81 8.46 -0.32 -13.01
N PHE A 82 7.51 -0.95 -12.30
CA PHE A 82 6.46 -1.77 -12.92
C PHE A 82 5.44 -0.93 -13.69
N VAL A 83 5.15 0.28 -13.20
CA VAL A 83 4.26 1.23 -13.90
C VAL A 83 4.90 1.69 -15.20
N VAL A 84 6.18 2.06 -15.17
CA VAL A 84 6.93 2.53 -16.34
C VAL A 84 7.15 1.40 -17.35
N ALA A 85 7.46 0.19 -16.87
CA ALA A 85 7.74 -0.98 -17.72
C ALA A 85 6.56 -1.39 -18.62
N ARG A 86 5.32 -1.04 -18.24
CA ARG A 86 4.14 -1.26 -19.10
C ARG A 86 4.19 -0.46 -20.40
N GLY A 87 4.92 0.66 -20.42
CA GLY A 87 5.04 1.52 -21.60
C GLY A 87 3.82 2.40 -21.89
N ASP A 88 2.80 2.38 -21.03
CA ASP A 88 1.53 3.09 -21.23
C ASP A 88 1.51 4.51 -20.62
N VAL A 89 2.50 4.86 -19.80
CA VAL A 89 2.62 6.17 -19.16
C VAL A 89 3.70 7.04 -19.81
N GLU A 90 3.53 8.35 -19.73
CA GLU A 90 4.52 9.35 -20.12
C GLU A 90 4.74 10.39 -19.01
N VAL A 91 5.94 10.97 -18.99
CA VAL A 91 6.30 12.02 -18.02
C VAL A 91 5.53 13.29 -18.33
N VAL A 92 4.94 13.89 -17.30
CA VAL A 92 4.29 15.20 -17.40
C VAL A 92 5.38 16.27 -17.48
N ALA A 93 5.55 16.86 -18.67
CA ALA A 93 6.58 17.87 -18.92
C ALA A 93 6.44 19.12 -18.03
N GLN A 94 5.20 19.51 -17.70
CA GLN A 94 4.89 20.64 -16.83
C GLN A 94 3.90 20.21 -15.76
N PRO A 95 4.37 19.66 -14.63
CA PRO A 95 3.50 19.29 -13.53
C PRO A 95 2.81 20.52 -12.93
N ARG A 96 1.61 20.31 -12.39
CA ARG A 96 0.87 21.37 -11.68
C ARG A 96 1.67 21.85 -10.47
N ALA A 97 2.00 23.14 -10.43
CA ALA A 97 2.54 23.78 -9.24
C ALA A 97 1.45 23.93 -8.16
N VAL A 98 1.83 23.79 -6.89
CA VAL A 98 0.97 24.12 -5.75
C VAL A 98 0.64 25.61 -5.78
N LYS A 99 -0.63 25.93 -5.54
CA LYS A 99 -1.14 27.29 -5.49
C LYS A 99 -1.49 27.69 -4.04
N PRO A 100 -1.58 28.99 -3.72
CA PRO A 100 -1.95 29.44 -2.37
C PRO A 100 -3.27 28.85 -1.87
N GLU A 101 -4.29 28.75 -2.73
CA GLU A 101 -5.61 28.20 -2.39
C GLU A 101 -5.58 26.72 -1.99
N ASP A 102 -4.57 25.95 -2.41
CA ASP A 102 -4.42 24.53 -2.05
C ASP A 102 -4.14 24.33 -0.55
N ASN A 103 -3.60 25.37 0.10
CA ASN A 103 -3.27 25.37 1.53
C ASN A 103 -4.11 26.41 2.28
N GLY A 104 -5.32 26.70 1.80
CA GLY A 104 -6.23 27.67 2.44
C GLY A 104 -5.65 29.07 2.55
N PHE A 105 -4.76 29.47 1.64
CA PHE A 105 -4.00 30.72 1.67
C PHE A 105 -3.11 30.92 2.93
N ALA A 106 -2.77 29.85 3.63
CA ALA A 106 -1.86 29.90 4.78
C ALA A 106 -0.47 30.44 4.40
N GLN A 107 0.15 31.22 5.29
CA GLN A 107 1.45 31.85 5.07
C GLN A 107 2.34 31.80 6.33
N GLY A 108 3.64 31.95 6.14
CA GLY A 108 4.63 32.03 7.22
C GLY A 108 4.58 30.79 8.13
N LYS A 109 4.48 31.01 9.44
CA LYS A 109 4.46 29.93 10.44
C LYS A 109 3.20 29.05 10.43
N HIS A 110 2.15 29.47 9.71
CA HIS A 110 0.90 28.71 9.57
C HIS A 110 0.86 27.84 8.33
N LEU A 111 1.81 28.04 7.40
CA LEU A 111 1.96 27.18 6.23
C LEU A 111 2.67 25.89 6.65
N ALA A 112 2.08 24.75 6.32
CA ALA A 112 2.69 23.45 6.56
C ALA A 112 4.04 23.34 5.82
N PRO A 113 5.05 22.68 6.42
CA PRO A 113 6.30 22.40 5.73
C PRO A 113 6.05 21.67 4.41
N GLN A 114 6.60 22.20 3.32
CA GLN A 114 6.50 21.56 2.01
C GLN A 114 7.41 20.32 1.97
N PHE A 115 6.84 19.18 1.58
CA PHE A 115 7.63 17.97 1.35
C PHE A 115 8.63 18.19 0.20
N PRO A 116 9.93 17.85 0.38
CA PRO A 116 10.93 18.02 -0.65
C PRO A 116 10.80 16.91 -1.69
N ALA A 117 9.83 17.03 -2.59
CA ALA A 117 9.55 16.07 -3.68
C ALA A 117 10.62 16.06 -4.80
N VAL A 118 11.88 16.33 -4.46
CA VAL A 118 13.01 16.39 -5.39
C VAL A 118 13.25 15.00 -5.98
N GLY A 119 13.28 14.90 -7.31
CA GLY A 119 13.48 13.63 -8.01
C GLY A 119 12.22 12.78 -8.21
N ARG A 120 11.05 13.21 -7.72
CA ARG A 120 9.79 12.51 -8.00
C ARG A 120 9.27 12.82 -9.40
N THR A 121 9.31 11.85 -10.29
CA THR A 121 8.71 11.95 -11.63
C THR A 121 7.18 11.84 -11.55
N ILE A 122 6.47 12.74 -12.23
CA ILE A 122 5.01 12.74 -12.34
C ILE A 122 4.63 12.20 -13.72
N TYR A 123 3.74 11.22 -13.73
CA TYR A 123 3.29 10.52 -14.91
C TYR A 123 1.82 10.83 -15.23
N ARG A 124 1.47 10.71 -16.51
CA ARG A 124 0.10 10.62 -17.02
C ARG A 124 0.01 9.47 -18.02
N GLY A 125 -1.21 9.02 -18.32
CA GLY A 125 -1.42 8.05 -19.39
C GLY A 125 -1.12 8.63 -20.77
N LYS A 126 -0.51 7.83 -21.64
CA LYS A 126 -0.36 8.19 -23.05
C LYS A 126 -1.72 8.22 -23.74
N PRO A 127 -1.91 9.10 -24.74
CA PRO A 127 -3.14 9.09 -25.55
C PRO A 127 -3.41 7.70 -26.15
N GLY A 128 -4.60 7.15 -25.89
CA GLY A 128 -5.05 5.86 -26.41
C GLY A 128 -4.47 4.62 -25.73
N ALA A 129 -3.63 4.78 -24.70
CA ALA A 129 -3.10 3.65 -23.92
C ALA A 129 -4.09 3.20 -22.83
N LEU A 130 -4.00 1.92 -22.43
CA LEU A 130 -4.70 1.40 -21.25
C LEU A 130 -3.95 1.87 -20.00
N ILE A 131 -4.66 2.29 -18.95
CA ILE A 131 -4.01 2.86 -17.75
C ILE A 131 -4.52 2.21 -16.47
N THR A 132 -5.83 2.00 -16.40
CA THR A 132 -6.49 1.48 -15.21
C THR A 132 -6.39 -0.03 -15.15
N GLN A 133 -6.42 -0.58 -13.93
CA GLN A 133 -6.45 -2.03 -13.72
C GLN A 133 -7.70 -2.65 -14.37
N TYR A 134 -8.81 -1.91 -14.44
CA TYR A 134 -10.04 -2.33 -15.13
C TYR A 134 -9.85 -2.47 -16.64
N GLU A 135 -9.18 -1.51 -17.28
CA GLU A 135 -8.87 -1.58 -18.72
C GLU A 135 -7.93 -2.74 -19.04
N TYR A 136 -6.86 -2.93 -18.26
CA TYR A 136 -5.96 -4.08 -18.43
C TYR A 136 -6.70 -5.41 -18.24
N ALA A 137 -7.54 -5.51 -17.22
CA ALA A 137 -8.31 -6.71 -16.93
C ALA A 137 -9.25 -7.08 -18.08
N ASN A 138 -9.99 -6.11 -18.62
CA ASN A 138 -10.88 -6.32 -19.76
C ASN A 138 -10.12 -6.64 -21.06
N ALA A 139 -8.90 -6.13 -21.20
CA ALA A 139 -8.00 -6.50 -22.30
C ALA A 139 -7.32 -7.88 -22.12
N GLY A 140 -7.68 -8.64 -21.08
CA GLY A 140 -7.10 -9.96 -20.82
C GLY A 140 -5.66 -9.92 -20.30
N LYS A 141 -5.18 -8.78 -19.81
CA LYS A 141 -3.80 -8.59 -19.34
C LYS A 141 -3.72 -8.73 -17.81
N ILE A 142 -2.79 -9.56 -17.34
CA ILE A 142 -2.41 -9.65 -15.93
C ILE A 142 -1.28 -8.65 -15.68
N THR A 143 -1.47 -7.74 -14.74
CA THR A 143 -0.48 -6.74 -14.35
C THR A 143 0.34 -7.21 -13.15
N ALA A 144 1.46 -6.53 -12.89
CA ALA A 144 2.25 -6.72 -11.67
C ALA A 144 1.40 -6.58 -10.41
N GLU A 145 0.47 -5.62 -10.37
CA GLU A 145 -0.42 -5.44 -9.22
C GLU A 145 -1.41 -6.59 -9.04
N MET A 146 -1.87 -7.23 -10.13
CA MET A 146 -2.76 -8.40 -10.03
C MET A 146 -2.04 -9.62 -9.47
N GLU A 147 -0.78 -9.87 -9.87
CA GLU A 147 0.03 -10.91 -9.23
C GLU A 147 0.33 -10.58 -7.77
N TYR A 148 0.73 -9.34 -7.48
CA TYR A 148 1.04 -8.88 -6.13
C TYR A 148 -0.11 -9.20 -5.17
N VAL A 149 -1.32 -8.80 -5.54
CA VAL A 149 -2.54 -9.07 -4.77
C VAL A 149 -2.81 -10.57 -4.65
N ALA A 150 -2.69 -11.33 -5.73
CA ALA A 150 -2.97 -12.77 -5.69
C ALA A 150 -2.08 -13.48 -4.65
N ILE A 151 -0.78 -13.17 -4.64
CA ILE A 151 0.14 -13.67 -3.63
C ILE A 151 -0.27 -13.22 -2.23
N ARG A 152 -0.60 -11.92 -2.07
CA ARG A 152 -0.95 -11.32 -0.76
C ARG A 152 -2.20 -11.95 -0.14
N GLU A 153 -3.19 -12.28 -0.96
CA GLU A 153 -4.46 -12.89 -0.53
C GLU A 153 -4.32 -14.39 -0.18
N ASN A 154 -3.24 -15.05 -0.62
CA ASN A 154 -2.98 -16.44 -0.27
C ASN A 154 -2.26 -16.63 1.07
N LEU A 155 -1.71 -15.56 1.67
CA LEU A 155 -1.01 -15.63 2.97
C LEU A 155 0.10 -16.71 2.99
N ARG A 156 0.87 -16.83 1.90
CA ARG A 156 1.95 -17.82 1.73
C ARG A 156 1.50 -19.28 1.95
N ARG A 157 0.21 -19.59 1.76
CA ARG A 157 -0.28 -20.97 1.79
C ARG A 157 0.17 -21.72 0.55
N GLU A 158 0.44 -23.01 0.71
CA GLU A 158 0.67 -23.93 -0.40
C GLU A 158 -0.63 -24.13 -1.20
N GLN A 159 -0.54 -24.06 -2.53
CA GLN A 159 -1.69 -24.20 -3.43
C GLN A 159 -2.34 -25.59 -3.35
N ASP A 160 -1.53 -26.65 -3.27
CA ASP A 160 -2.00 -28.04 -3.33
C ASP A 160 -2.48 -28.58 -1.97
N ARG A 161 -2.51 -27.73 -0.94
CA ARG A 161 -2.97 -28.14 0.39
C ARG A 161 -4.51 -28.13 0.45
N PRO A 162 -5.16 -29.25 0.83
CA PRO A 162 -6.62 -29.28 0.95
C PRO A 162 -7.14 -28.18 1.88
N CYS A 163 -8.11 -27.40 1.40
CA CYS A 163 -8.79 -26.36 2.16
C CYS A 163 -10.21 -26.82 2.46
N VAL A 164 -10.46 -27.26 3.69
CA VAL A 164 -11.84 -27.49 4.16
C VAL A 164 -12.35 -26.18 4.74
N ARG A 165 -13.42 -25.65 4.17
CA ARG A 165 -14.06 -24.41 4.60
C ARG A 165 -15.36 -24.75 5.31
N ASP A 166 -15.57 -24.17 6.48
CA ASP A 166 -16.77 -24.34 7.29
C ASP A 166 -17.38 -22.95 7.55
N GLY A 167 -18.33 -22.56 6.70
CA GLY A 167 -18.97 -21.26 6.75
C GLY A 167 -19.98 -21.04 5.62
N ASP A 168 -20.77 -19.98 5.75
CA ASP A 168 -21.74 -19.53 4.75
C ASP A 168 -21.30 -18.16 4.21
N ASP A 169 -21.03 -18.08 2.91
CA ASP A 169 -20.63 -16.86 2.22
C ASP A 169 -21.79 -16.14 1.51
N PHE A 170 -23.01 -16.66 1.67
CA PHE A 170 -24.23 -16.19 1.02
C PHE A 170 -24.13 -16.17 -0.52
N GLY A 171 -23.51 -17.19 -1.10
CA GLY A 171 -23.35 -17.33 -2.56
C GLY A 171 -22.23 -16.47 -3.14
N ALA A 172 -21.14 -16.28 -2.38
CA ALA A 172 -19.93 -15.66 -2.91
C ALA A 172 -19.20 -16.63 -3.87
N SER A 173 -18.06 -16.20 -4.40
CA SER A 173 -17.25 -17.03 -5.31
C SER A 173 -15.80 -17.02 -4.85
N ILE A 174 -15.60 -17.29 -3.55
CA ILE A 174 -14.27 -17.28 -2.93
C ILE A 174 -13.53 -18.55 -3.39
N PRO A 175 -12.38 -18.45 -4.06
CA PRO A 175 -11.61 -19.63 -4.46
C PRO A 175 -10.86 -20.23 -3.25
N ASP A 176 -10.45 -21.50 -3.32
CA ASP A 176 -9.57 -22.09 -2.30
C ASP A 176 -8.16 -21.45 -2.32
N PHE A 177 -7.75 -21.03 -3.53
CA PHE A 177 -6.48 -20.37 -3.80
C PHE A 177 -6.68 -19.25 -4.83
N VAL A 178 -6.13 -18.07 -4.53
CA VAL A 178 -6.27 -16.87 -5.37
C VAL A 178 -5.19 -16.86 -6.43
N THR A 179 -5.55 -16.94 -7.71
CA THR A 179 -4.58 -16.83 -8.82
C THR A 179 -4.57 -15.43 -9.41
N PRO A 180 -3.49 -14.99 -10.08
CA PRO A 180 -3.47 -13.72 -10.80
C PRO A 180 -4.59 -13.60 -11.84
N GLU A 181 -4.94 -14.72 -12.48
CA GLU A 181 -6.07 -14.80 -13.43
C GLU A 181 -7.42 -14.62 -12.73
N PHE A 182 -7.62 -15.19 -11.55
CA PHE A 182 -8.82 -14.95 -10.75
C PHE A 182 -8.96 -13.46 -10.39
N VAL A 183 -7.86 -12.81 -9.95
CA VAL A 183 -7.85 -11.37 -9.67
C VAL A 183 -8.24 -10.58 -10.92
N ARG A 184 -7.65 -10.89 -12.08
CA ARG A 184 -8.00 -10.26 -13.36
C ARG A 184 -9.49 -10.41 -13.67
N GLN A 185 -10.06 -11.60 -13.50
CA GLN A 185 -11.48 -11.85 -13.76
C GLN A 185 -12.41 -11.04 -12.84
N GLU A 186 -12.11 -10.96 -11.54
CA GLU A 186 -12.88 -10.13 -10.59
C GLU A 186 -12.84 -8.65 -10.94
N VAL A 187 -11.66 -8.15 -11.34
CA VAL A 187 -11.48 -6.76 -11.76
C VAL A 187 -12.23 -6.49 -13.07
N ALA A 188 -12.11 -7.37 -14.07
CA ALA A 188 -12.77 -7.21 -15.37
C ALA A 188 -14.31 -7.13 -15.23
N ARG A 189 -14.89 -7.95 -14.35
CA ARG A 189 -16.34 -7.94 -14.09
C ARG A 189 -16.79 -6.90 -13.06
N GLY A 190 -15.89 -6.03 -12.60
CA GLY A 190 -16.21 -4.93 -11.68
C GLY A 190 -16.59 -5.37 -10.26
N ARG A 191 -16.25 -6.60 -9.86
CA ARG A 191 -16.52 -7.14 -8.51
C ARG A 191 -15.36 -6.93 -7.53
N ALA A 192 -14.21 -6.52 -8.03
CA ALA A 192 -13.08 -6.09 -7.23
C ALA A 192 -12.32 -4.93 -7.89
N ILE A 193 -11.58 -4.19 -7.08
CA ILE A 193 -10.72 -3.09 -7.52
C ILE A 193 -9.34 -3.21 -6.88
N ILE A 194 -8.35 -2.59 -7.54
CA ILE A 194 -6.99 -2.39 -7.01
C ILE A 194 -6.71 -0.87 -7.09
N PRO A 195 -6.82 -0.12 -5.97
CA PRO A 195 -6.66 1.33 -5.96
C PRO A 195 -5.19 1.73 -6.10
N ALA A 196 -4.70 1.82 -7.34
CA ALA A 196 -3.27 1.94 -7.64
C ALA A 196 -2.95 3.07 -8.63
N ASN A 197 -3.12 4.33 -8.19
CA ASN A 197 -2.75 5.50 -8.98
C ASN A 197 -1.29 5.39 -9.47
N ILE A 198 -1.05 5.68 -10.75
CA ILE A 198 0.28 5.60 -11.39
C ILE A 198 1.36 6.48 -10.73
N ASN A 199 0.95 7.51 -9.98
CA ASN A 199 1.87 8.42 -9.28
C ASN A 199 2.15 8.03 -7.82
N HIS A 200 1.48 7.00 -7.29
CA HIS A 200 1.73 6.45 -5.96
C HIS A 200 2.67 5.24 -6.11
N GLY A 201 3.97 5.53 -6.21
CA GLY A 201 5.02 4.54 -6.45
C GLY A 201 5.47 3.80 -5.19
N GLU A 202 5.16 4.37 -4.04
CA GLU A 202 5.42 3.87 -2.68
C GLU A 202 4.39 2.81 -2.25
N LEU A 203 3.32 2.63 -3.04
CA LEU A 203 2.21 1.72 -2.75
C LEU A 203 2.63 0.25 -2.82
N GLU A 204 2.34 -0.49 -1.76
CA GLU A 204 2.21 -1.94 -1.78
C GLU A 204 0.78 -2.35 -2.19
N PRO A 205 0.55 -2.91 -3.39
CA PRO A 205 -0.80 -3.18 -3.89
C PRO A 205 -1.66 -4.08 -2.99
N MET A 206 -2.97 -3.83 -3.00
CA MET A 206 -3.99 -4.60 -2.30
C MET A 206 -5.28 -4.62 -3.12
N ALA A 207 -6.17 -5.59 -2.87
CA ALA A 207 -7.49 -5.65 -3.51
C ALA A 207 -8.65 -5.49 -2.53
N ILE A 208 -9.72 -4.91 -3.06
CA ILE A 208 -11.00 -4.74 -2.38
C ILE A 208 -12.06 -5.44 -3.24
N GLY A 209 -12.74 -6.43 -2.67
CA GLY A 209 -13.84 -7.13 -3.32
C GLY A 209 -14.40 -8.24 -2.44
N ARG A 210 -15.64 -8.67 -2.71
CA ARG A 210 -16.36 -9.64 -1.86
C ARG A 210 -15.66 -11.00 -1.72
N ASN A 211 -14.87 -11.39 -2.72
CA ASN A 211 -14.21 -12.70 -2.78
C ASN A 211 -12.78 -12.71 -2.23
N PHE A 212 -12.37 -11.62 -1.58
CA PHE A 212 -11.05 -11.43 -0.98
C PHE A 212 -11.19 -11.27 0.53
N LEU A 213 -10.07 -11.21 1.27
CA LEU A 213 -10.09 -10.83 2.67
C LEU A 213 -10.84 -9.49 2.84
N VAL A 214 -11.70 -9.39 3.85
CA VAL A 214 -12.35 -8.12 4.19
C VAL A 214 -11.27 -7.10 4.57
N LYS A 215 -11.39 -5.89 4.02
CA LYS A 215 -10.45 -4.80 4.22
C LYS A 215 -11.05 -3.70 5.08
N ILE A 216 -10.21 -3.01 5.84
CA ILE A 216 -10.61 -1.91 6.72
C ILE A 216 -9.88 -0.61 6.38
N ASN A 217 -10.53 0.51 6.66
CA ASN A 217 -10.00 1.85 6.42
C ASN A 217 -9.85 2.60 7.75
N ALA A 218 -8.77 3.37 7.91
CA ALA A 218 -8.63 4.36 8.97
C ALA A 218 -8.73 5.78 8.39
N ASN A 219 -9.37 6.69 9.12
CA ASN A 219 -9.41 8.10 8.75
C ASN A 219 -8.37 8.86 9.57
N ILE A 220 -7.57 9.68 8.89
CA ILE A 220 -6.66 10.67 9.51
C ILE A 220 -7.04 12.06 9.02
N GLY A 221 -6.31 13.08 9.46
CA GLY A 221 -6.53 14.44 9.02
C GLY A 221 -6.21 15.44 10.11
N ASN A 222 -5.75 16.60 9.67
CA ASN A 222 -5.58 17.76 10.52
C ASN A 222 -6.91 18.50 10.69
N SER A 223 -7.03 19.22 11.80
CA SER A 223 -8.05 20.24 12.00
C SER A 223 -7.34 21.57 12.19
N ALA A 224 -7.98 22.67 11.78
CA ALA A 224 -7.49 24.06 11.84
C ALA A 224 -6.89 24.51 13.19
N VAL A 225 -7.06 23.72 14.26
CA VAL A 225 -6.72 24.09 15.63
C VAL A 225 -5.44 23.40 16.15
N LEU A 226 -5.15 22.15 15.77
CA LEU A 226 -4.01 21.37 16.34
C LEU A 226 -3.61 20.19 15.43
N SER A 227 -2.47 20.28 14.75
CA SER A 227 -1.65 19.12 14.32
C SER A 227 -0.40 19.61 13.59
N THR A 228 0.74 18.94 13.77
CA THR A 228 1.91 19.10 12.89
C THR A 228 1.90 18.03 11.79
N VAL A 229 2.65 18.23 10.70
CA VAL A 229 2.81 17.20 9.65
C VAL A 229 3.33 15.88 10.25
N ALA A 230 4.16 15.99 11.28
CA ALA A 230 4.69 14.86 12.04
C ALA A 230 3.59 13.98 12.64
N ASP A 231 2.63 14.63 13.28
CA ASP A 231 1.53 13.95 13.98
C ASP A 231 0.62 13.25 12.96
N GLU A 232 0.40 13.85 11.79
CA GLU A 232 -0.37 13.19 10.71
C GLU A 232 0.36 11.98 10.12
N VAL A 233 1.69 12.06 9.97
CA VAL A 233 2.49 10.91 9.55
C VAL A 233 2.49 9.81 10.61
N ASP A 234 2.57 10.15 11.90
CA ASP A 234 2.46 9.15 12.97
C ASP A 234 1.09 8.48 12.99
N LYS A 235 -0.01 9.22 12.83
CA LYS A 235 -1.36 8.63 12.70
C LYS A 235 -1.43 7.63 11.54
N LEU A 236 -0.84 7.96 10.39
CA LEU A 236 -0.76 7.05 9.23
C LEU A 236 0.02 5.78 9.57
N VAL A 237 1.22 5.91 10.14
CA VAL A 237 2.08 4.77 10.52
C VAL A 237 1.39 3.92 11.58
N TRP A 238 0.80 4.55 12.59
CA TRP A 238 0.10 3.86 13.67
C TRP A 238 -1.11 3.08 13.18
N ALA A 239 -1.94 3.68 12.32
CA ALA A 239 -3.11 3.01 11.76
C ALA A 239 -2.71 1.78 10.94
N THR A 240 -1.76 1.93 10.02
CA THR A 240 -1.29 0.83 9.15
C THR A 240 -0.56 -0.25 9.94
N ARG A 241 0.22 0.13 10.98
CA ARG A 241 0.88 -0.80 11.92
C ARG A 241 -0.12 -1.76 12.56
N TRP A 242 -1.34 -1.31 12.84
CA TRP A 242 -2.37 -2.11 13.51
C TRP A 242 -3.42 -2.70 12.56
N GLY A 243 -3.17 -2.66 11.25
CA GLY A 243 -3.97 -3.41 10.28
C GLY A 243 -4.91 -2.57 9.43
N ALA A 244 -4.83 -1.23 9.45
CA ALA A 244 -5.55 -0.43 8.46
C ALA A 244 -5.01 -0.74 7.04
N ASP A 245 -5.87 -1.26 6.16
CA ASP A 245 -5.50 -1.61 4.80
C ASP A 245 -5.44 -0.39 3.88
N THR A 246 -6.31 0.59 4.14
CA THR A 246 -6.32 1.89 3.48
C THR A 246 -6.42 2.99 4.51
N VAL A 247 -5.95 4.18 4.13
CA VAL A 247 -6.08 5.38 4.94
C VAL A 247 -6.63 6.50 4.08
N MET A 248 -7.61 7.23 4.63
CA MET A 248 -8.19 8.41 4.00
C MET A 248 -7.79 9.66 4.79
N ASP A 249 -7.20 10.63 4.10
CA ASP A 249 -6.94 11.96 4.63
C ASP A 249 -8.22 12.81 4.49
N LEU A 250 -8.79 13.17 5.64
CA LEU A 250 -9.99 14.01 5.76
C LEU A 250 -9.66 15.40 6.34
N SER A 251 -8.43 15.88 6.15
CA SER A 251 -8.02 17.23 6.53
C SER A 251 -8.94 18.29 5.93
N THR A 252 -9.23 19.34 6.71
CA THR A 252 -10.13 20.46 6.34
C THR A 252 -9.52 21.81 6.60
#